data_AF-A0A822FXV2-F1
#
_entry.id   AF-A0A822FXV2-F1
#
_cell.length_a   1.000
_cell.length_b   1.000
_cell.length_c   1.000
_cell.angle_alpha   90.00
_cell.angle_beta   90.00
_cell.angle_gamma   90.00
#
_symmetry.space_group_name_H-M   'P 1'
#
loop_
_entity.id
_entity.type
_entity.pdbx_description
1 polymer ?
#
loop_
_entity_poly.entity_id
_entity_poly.type
_entity_poly.pdbx_seq_one_letter_code
_entity_poly.pdbx_strand_id
1 'polypeptide(L)'
;MKGFLKKVPEGCTNEAFGLEHFSHVFHARYGSTGPILYIGPVDQTIQDSLYASIHTRRPLAIYLHNDQSVCANVFCSQVLSADSILEYLANNYVLWAWDVTYDGNRKR
;
A
#
# COMPACT_ATOMS: atom_id res chain seq x y z
N MET A 1 9.48 -8.01 22.96
CA MET A 1 10.22 -7.70 21.72
C MET A 1 9.36 -8.05 20.51
N LYS A 2 8.63 -7.07 19.94
CA LYS A 2 7.93 -7.26 18.67
C LYS A 2 8.93 -6.98 17.55
N GLY A 3 9.57 -8.04 17.05
CA GLY A 3 10.47 -7.92 15.91
C GLY A 3 9.74 -7.37 14.69
N PHE A 4 10.31 -6.32 14.12
CA PHE A 4 10.25 -5.82 12.74
C PHE A 4 9.66 -6.74 11.64
N LEU A 5 8.39 -7.13 11.72
CA LEU A 5 7.72 -7.79 10.58
C LEU A 5 7.67 -6.81 9.42
N LYS A 6 8.43 -7.06 8.35
CA LYS A 6 8.57 -6.18 7.18
C LYS A 6 7.31 -6.22 6.34
N LYS A 7 6.91 -5.11 5.69
CA LYS A 7 5.61 -5.07 5.02
C LYS A 7 5.62 -5.90 3.74
N VAL A 8 6.70 -5.89 2.96
CA VAL A 8 6.92 -6.86 1.86
C VAL A 8 8.22 -7.63 2.10
N PRO A 9 8.24 -8.98 1.94
CA PRO A 9 9.48 -9.75 2.00
C PRO A 9 10.53 -9.28 0.99
N GLU A 10 11.82 -9.40 1.32
CA GLU A 10 12.90 -9.04 0.40
C GLU A 10 12.94 -9.97 -0.81
N GLY A 11 13.08 -9.39 -2.02
CA GLY A 11 13.10 -10.12 -3.27
C GLY A 11 11.74 -10.66 -3.70
N CYS A 12 10.65 -10.19 -3.08
CA CYS A 12 9.30 -10.59 -3.44
C CYS A 12 8.99 -10.21 -4.89
N THR A 13 8.64 -11.21 -5.70
CA THR A 13 8.34 -11.02 -7.11
C THR A 13 6.84 -11.08 -7.43
N ASN A 14 6.05 -11.66 -6.54
CA ASN A 14 4.61 -11.72 -6.68
C ASN A 14 3.98 -10.52 -5.96
N GLU A 15 3.54 -9.53 -6.73
CA GLU A 15 3.00 -8.28 -6.20
C GLU A 15 1.71 -8.48 -5.38
N ALA A 16 0.82 -9.38 -5.82
CA ALA A 16 -0.40 -9.69 -5.06
C ALA A 16 -0.06 -10.23 -3.67
N PHE A 17 0.85 -11.21 -3.61
CA PHE A 17 1.33 -11.74 -2.33
C PHE A 17 2.03 -10.66 -1.48
N GLY A 18 2.86 -9.81 -2.11
CA GLY A 18 3.52 -8.70 -1.43
C GLY A 18 2.52 -7.72 -0.81
N LEU A 19 1.46 -7.37 -1.54
CA LEU A 19 0.40 -6.45 -1.10
C LEU A 19 -0.47 -7.04 0.01
N GLU A 20 -0.80 -8.34 -0.08
CA GLU A 20 -1.49 -9.06 1.00
C GLU A 20 -0.65 -9.06 2.27
N HIS A 21 0.64 -9.37 2.15
CA HIS A 21 1.57 -9.35 3.28
C HIS A 21 1.73 -7.92 3.84
N PHE A 22 1.78 -6.91 2.96
CA PHE A 22 1.83 -5.51 3.37
C PHE A 22 0.62 -5.14 4.20
N SER A 23 -0.57 -5.47 3.72
CA SER A 23 -1.83 -5.20 4.40
C SER A 23 -1.87 -5.91 5.76
N HIS A 24 -1.53 -7.21 5.80
CA HIS A 24 -1.49 -7.97 7.04
C HIS A 24 -0.56 -7.32 8.09
N VAL A 25 0.66 -6.97 7.69
CA VAL A 25 1.64 -6.34 8.58
C VAL A 25 1.25 -4.93 8.98
N PHE A 26 0.63 -4.16 8.07
CA PHE A 26 0.11 -2.83 8.39
C PHE A 26 -0.91 -2.92 9.52
N HIS A 27 -1.91 -3.82 9.39
CA HIS A 27 -2.93 -3.98 10.42
C HIS A 27 -2.34 -4.48 11.74
N ALA A 28 -1.40 -5.44 11.70
CA ALA A 28 -0.72 -5.92 12.89
C ALA A 28 0.07 -4.83 13.64
N ARG A 29 0.55 -3.79 12.93
CA ARG A 29 1.34 -2.69 13.49
C ARG A 29 0.50 -1.50 13.94
N TYR A 30 -0.53 -1.12 13.18
CA TYR A 30 -1.24 0.15 13.39
C TYR A 30 -2.71 -0.01 13.80
N GLY A 31 -3.27 -1.23 13.78
CA GLY A 31 -4.64 -1.51 14.24
C GLY A 31 -5.51 -2.21 13.20
N SER A 32 -6.77 -2.44 13.53
CA SER A 32 -7.72 -3.18 12.68
C SER A 32 -8.23 -2.40 11.47
N THR A 33 -7.95 -1.10 11.38
CA THR A 33 -8.33 -0.23 10.26
C THR A 33 -7.10 0.17 9.44
N GLY A 34 -7.26 0.22 8.12
CA GLY A 34 -6.19 0.53 7.19
C GLY A 34 -6.71 0.80 5.78
N PRO A 35 -5.84 1.28 4.88
CA PRO A 35 -6.22 1.58 3.51
C PRO A 35 -6.66 0.33 2.76
N ILE A 36 -7.71 0.46 1.95
CA ILE A 36 -8.11 -0.58 1.00
C ILE A 36 -7.12 -0.55 -0.17
N LEU A 37 -6.26 -1.55 -0.24
CA LEU A 37 -5.28 -1.69 -1.31
C LEU A 37 -5.85 -2.50 -2.47
N TYR A 38 -5.49 -2.11 -3.69
CA TYR A 38 -5.62 -2.96 -4.86
C TYR A 38 -4.61 -4.11 -4.73
N ILE A 39 -5.08 -5.35 -4.75
CA ILE A 39 -4.25 -6.55 -4.63
C ILE A 39 -4.00 -7.11 -6.04
N GLY A 40 -2.85 -6.79 -6.61
CA GLY A 40 -2.47 -7.28 -7.94
C GLY A 40 -1.32 -6.48 -8.56
N PRO A 41 -0.98 -6.79 -9.82
CA PRO A 41 0.13 -6.16 -10.51
C PRO A 41 -0.09 -4.65 -10.72
N VAL A 42 0.97 -3.85 -10.63
CA VAL A 42 0.91 -2.39 -10.86
C VAL A 42 0.40 -2.06 -12.26
N ASP A 43 0.80 -2.82 -13.28
CA ASP A 43 0.33 -2.64 -14.65
C ASP A 43 -1.19 -2.81 -14.78
N GLN A 44 -1.75 -3.77 -14.05
CA GLN A 44 -3.21 -3.98 -14.01
C GLN A 44 -3.89 -2.82 -13.28
N THR A 45 -3.28 -2.27 -12.22
CA THR A 45 -3.84 -1.10 -11.52
C THR A 45 -3.94 0.11 -12.44
N ILE A 46 -2.98 0.30 -13.36
CA ILE A 46 -3.00 1.38 -14.36
C ILE A 46 -4.18 1.18 -15.33
N GLN A 47 -4.42 -0.06 -15.78
CA GLN A 47 -5.58 -0.40 -16.62
C GLN A 47 -6.90 -0.11 -15.90
N ASP A 48 -7.03 -0.58 -14.67
CA ASP A 48 -8.28 -0.50 -13.91
C ASP A 48 -8.54 0.91 -13.32
N SER A 49 -7.53 1.78 -13.31
CA SER A 49 -7.64 3.17 -12.83
C SER A 49 -7.77 4.16 -13.99
N LEU A 50 -6.73 4.29 -14.82
CA LEU A 50 -6.61 5.32 -15.84
C LEU A 50 -7.37 4.97 -17.12
N TYR A 51 -7.42 3.69 -17.47
CA TYR A 51 -8.06 3.20 -18.71
C TYR A 51 -9.46 2.64 -18.50
N ALA A 52 -9.99 2.69 -17.27
CA ALA A 52 -11.36 2.35 -16.98
C ALA A 52 -12.36 3.30 -17.68
N SER A 53 -13.62 2.87 -17.76
CA SER A 53 -14.73 3.69 -18.28
C SER A 53 -14.76 5.06 -17.59
N ILE A 54 -15.13 6.11 -18.33
CA ILE A 54 -15.19 7.50 -17.81
C ILE A 54 -16.04 7.59 -16.52
N HIS A 55 -17.04 6.72 -16.38
CA HIS A 55 -17.92 6.69 -15.20
C HIS A 55 -17.30 6.01 -13.97
N THR A 56 -16.30 5.16 -14.14
CA THR A 56 -15.70 4.35 -13.06
C THR A 56 -14.22 4.63 -12.85
N ARG A 57 -13.57 5.33 -13.79
CA ARG A 57 -12.15 5.70 -13.70
C ARG A 57 -11.90 6.57 -12.49
N ARG A 58 -10.83 6.26 -11.78
CA ARG A 58 -10.36 6.99 -10.61
C ARG A 58 -8.84 7.12 -10.71
N PRO A 59 -8.24 8.23 -10.26
CA PRO A 59 -6.79 8.36 -10.24
C PRO A 59 -6.13 7.24 -9.43
N LEU A 60 -4.95 6.81 -9.88
CA LEU A 60 -4.08 5.89 -9.16
C LEU A 60 -3.25 6.65 -8.13
N ALA A 61 -3.30 6.21 -6.87
CA ALA A 61 -2.40 6.64 -5.81
C ALA A 61 -1.40 5.51 -5.52
N ILE A 62 -0.10 5.84 -5.54
CA ILE A 62 0.99 4.90 -5.25
C ILE A 62 1.63 5.31 -3.92
N TYR A 63 1.56 4.44 -2.91
CA TYR A 63 2.22 4.63 -1.64
C TYR A 63 3.51 3.81 -1.56
N LEU A 64 4.66 4.49 -1.57
CA LEU A 64 5.95 3.86 -1.37
C LEU A 64 6.33 3.90 0.12
N HIS A 65 6.41 2.72 0.72
CA HIS A 65 6.80 2.57 2.11
C HIS A 65 8.30 2.32 2.23
N ASN A 66 8.95 3.01 3.16
CA ASN A 66 10.32 2.71 3.57
C ASN A 66 10.39 2.73 5.10
N ASP A 67 10.64 1.57 5.71
CA ASP A 67 10.69 1.37 7.16
C ASP A 67 11.89 2.10 7.81
N GLN A 68 12.90 2.50 7.01
CA GLN A 68 14.01 3.35 7.46
C GLN A 68 13.61 4.83 7.58
N SER A 69 12.49 5.25 6.99
CA SER A 69 11.96 6.60 7.15
C SER A 69 11.17 6.68 8.45
N VAL A 70 11.68 7.44 9.42
CA VAL A 70 10.98 7.70 10.69
C VAL A 70 9.58 8.27 10.43
N CYS A 71 9.46 9.16 9.46
CA CYS A 71 8.20 9.78 9.08
C CYS A 71 7.19 8.78 8.50
N ALA A 72 7.63 7.67 7.90
CA ALA A 72 6.71 6.69 7.32
C ALA A 72 5.84 6.02 8.38
N ASN A 73 6.42 5.71 9.56
CA ASN A 73 5.65 5.11 10.66
C ASN A 73 4.63 6.10 11.24
N VAL A 74 5.04 7.36 11.44
CA VAL A 74 4.14 8.42 11.92
C VAL A 74 3.00 8.64 10.91
N PHE A 75 3.33 8.75 9.62
CA PHE A 75 2.36 8.89 8.54
C PHE A 75 1.36 7.74 8.51
N CYS A 76 1.82 6.48 8.61
CA CYS A 76 0.92 5.32 8.66
C CYS A 76 -0.05 5.44 9.85
N SER A 77 0.46 5.74 11.05
CA SER A 77 -0.36 5.77 12.27
C SER A 77 -1.30 6.98 12.40
N GLN A 78 -0.91 8.15 11.88
CA GLN A 78 -1.64 9.40 12.10
C GLN A 78 -2.45 9.86 10.89
N VAL A 79 -1.99 9.53 9.68
CA VAL A 79 -2.62 9.99 8.43
C VAL A 79 -3.29 8.83 7.71
N LEU A 80 -2.54 7.76 7.41
CA LEU A 80 -3.05 6.61 6.66
C LEU A 80 -3.91 5.64 7.50
N SER A 81 -4.20 6.00 8.75
CA SER A 81 -5.15 5.32 9.64
C SER A 81 -6.31 6.23 10.06
N ALA A 82 -6.36 7.48 9.59
CA ALA A 82 -7.46 8.39 9.91
C ALA A 82 -8.69 8.06 9.05
N ASP A 83 -9.86 7.87 9.68
CA ASP A 83 -11.08 7.42 9.00
C ASP A 83 -11.46 8.30 7.80
N SER A 84 -11.36 9.63 7.95
CA SER A 84 -11.65 10.57 6.85
C SER A 84 -10.71 10.40 5.65
N ILE A 85 -9.44 10.06 5.89
CA ILE A 85 -8.45 9.79 4.83
C ILE A 85 -8.73 8.42 4.21
N LEU A 86 -9.03 7.41 5.02
CA LEU A 86 -9.39 6.07 4.54
C LEU A 86 -10.61 6.10 3.62
N GLU A 87 -11.68 6.77 4.05
CA GLU A 87 -12.89 6.95 3.26
C GLU A 87 -12.63 7.74 1.98
N TYR A 88 -11.84 8.81 2.06
CA TYR A 88 -11.53 9.63 0.89
C TYR A 88 -10.72 8.84 -0.15
N LEU A 89 -9.70 8.09 0.28
CA LEU A 89 -8.89 7.26 -0.60
C LEU A 89 -9.74 6.13 -1.21
N ALA A 90 -10.53 5.42 -0.40
CA ALA A 90 -11.35 4.30 -0.86
C ALA A 90 -12.38 4.72 -1.91
N ASN A 91 -12.96 5.92 -1.79
CA ASN A 91 -13.97 6.42 -2.71
C ASN A 91 -13.37 7.04 -3.97
N ASN A 92 -12.26 7.78 -3.85
CA ASN A 92 -11.77 8.64 -4.93
C ASN A 92 -10.56 8.09 -5.68
N TYR A 93 -9.85 7.10 -5.14
CA TYR A 93 -8.61 6.57 -5.71
C TYR A 93 -8.64 5.06 -5.87
N VAL A 94 -7.83 4.57 -6.81
CA VAL A 94 -7.28 3.21 -6.74
C VAL A 94 -5.96 3.34 -5.99
N LEU A 95 -5.81 2.67 -4.86
CA LEU A 95 -4.61 2.77 -4.03
C LEU A 95 -3.77 1.51 -4.15
N TRP A 96 -2.50 1.68 -4.47
CA TRP A 96 -1.51 0.61 -4.52
C TRP A 96 -0.33 0.96 -3.62
N ALA A 97 0.27 -0.03 -2.96
CA ALA A 97 1.34 0.20 -2.00
C ALA A 97 2.51 -0.77 -2.20
N TRP A 98 3.74 -0.31 -1.97
CA TRP A 98 4.90 -1.19 -2.05
C TRP A 98 5.96 -0.83 -1.03
N ASP A 99 6.56 -1.85 -0.41
CA ASP A 99 7.65 -1.69 0.53
C ASP A 99 8.99 -1.75 -0.20
N VAL A 100 9.61 -0.57 -0.33
CA VAL A 100 10.91 -0.35 -0.97
C VAL A 100 12.03 -0.27 0.06
N THR A 101 11.84 -0.80 1.27
CA THR A 101 12.88 -0.80 2.31
C THR A 101 14.14 -1.53 1.85
N TYR A 102 14.00 -2.66 1.16
CA TYR A 102 15.10 -3.46 0.62
C TYR A 102 15.37 -3.16 -0.85
N ASP A 103 16.64 -3.17 -1.23
CA ASP A 103 17.05 -2.90 -2.62
C ASP A 103 16.52 -3.96 -3.60
N GLY A 104 16.34 -5.21 -3.14
CA GLY A 104 15.70 -6.27 -3.92
C GLY A 104 14.26 -5.93 -4.35
N ASN A 105 13.57 -5.06 -3.60
CA ASN A 105 12.20 -4.65 -3.88
C ASN A 105 12.13 -3.32 -4.68
N ARG A 106 13.23 -2.57 -4.79
CA ARG A 106 13.30 -1.28 -5.53
C ARG A 106 13.39 -1.45 -7.03
N LYS A 107 13.95 -2.58 -7.48
CA LYS A 107 14.12 -2.90 -8.90
C LYS A 107 12.88 -3.59 -9.49
N ARG A 108 11.80 -3.61 -8.71
CA ARG A 108 10.49 -4.08 -9.15
C ARG A 108 9.83 -2.98 -9.97
#